data_AF-A0A4Q3H4S3-F1
#
_entry.id   AF-A0A4Q3H4S3-F1
#
_cell.length_a   1.000
_cell.length_b   1.000
_cell.length_c   1.000
_cell.angle_alpha   90.00
_cell.angle_beta   90.00
_cell.angle_gamma   90.00
#
_symmetry.space_group_name_H-M   'P 1'
#
loop_
_entity.id
_entity.type
_entity.pdbx_description
1 polymer ?
#
loop_
_entity_poly.entity_id
_entity_poly.type
_entity_poly.pdbx_seq_one_letter_code
_entity_poly.pdbx_strand_id
1 'polypeptide(L)'
;TVNNNNGGDNEPDRPRRPRPDYANNGFIFNIGVNIVIQSNDFDRLTDDEEDDVEYQRLSNGRIKETITRPNGVQIVTIRNRWGEVLKRSRITPDGREYILAYYDEDDREDDREFGNWRDPGNDLPPLRLTIPVRDYILDADVSDEDEVELFFRQPPVEQVREIYTIEDVKKSARLRDSVRRIEIGGLTFDSGAATIARSQVGALSKVANAMLALLEDNPAETFLIEGHTDAVGGDQPNLILSDARATTVARILTDFYDVPAENLVAQGYGERFLKVKTESAEPLNRRVAIKRITPLITIADRN
;
A
#
# COMPACT_ATOMS: atom_id res chain seq x y z
N THR A 1 -1.72 -60.96 -0.65
CA THR A 1 -2.22 -60.18 -1.80
C THR A 1 -1.61 -58.79 -1.70
N VAL A 2 -0.44 -58.59 -2.32
CA VAL A 2 -0.22 -57.71 -3.49
C VAL A 2 -0.42 -56.22 -3.17
N ASN A 3 0.72 -55.54 -3.00
CA ASN A 3 1.20 -54.31 -3.67
C ASN A 3 0.23 -53.13 -3.92
N ASN A 4 0.67 -51.93 -3.53
CA ASN A 4 0.80 -50.82 -4.49
C ASN A 4 1.78 -49.73 -4.02
N ASN A 5 2.68 -49.39 -4.95
CA ASN A 5 3.54 -48.20 -4.94
C ASN A 5 2.71 -46.91 -4.89
N ASN A 6 3.27 -45.86 -4.28
CA ASN A 6 3.29 -44.56 -4.92
C ASN A 6 4.56 -43.82 -4.50
N GLY A 7 5.41 -43.53 -5.48
CA GLY A 7 6.53 -42.61 -5.33
C GLY A 7 5.99 -41.21 -5.10
N GLY A 8 6.45 -40.57 -4.05
CA GLY A 8 6.38 -39.12 -3.90
C GLY A 8 7.76 -38.58 -4.27
N ASP A 9 7.80 -37.82 -5.34
CA ASP A 9 8.96 -37.04 -5.75
C ASP A 9 9.40 -36.14 -4.60
N ASN A 10 10.62 -36.34 -4.11
CA ASN A 10 11.30 -35.40 -3.22
C ASN A 10 11.76 -34.22 -4.09
N GLU A 11 10.89 -33.22 -4.26
CA GLU A 11 11.33 -31.91 -4.72
C GLU A 11 12.10 -31.25 -3.56
N PRO A 12 13.37 -30.85 -3.76
CA PRO A 12 14.15 -30.25 -2.69
C PRO A 12 13.59 -28.88 -2.36
N ASP A 13 13.08 -28.74 -1.14
CA ASP A 13 12.71 -27.48 -0.48
C ASP A 13 13.83 -26.46 -0.71
N ARG A 14 13.60 -25.45 -1.57
CA ARG A 14 14.62 -24.44 -1.89
C ARG A 14 14.94 -23.70 -0.59
N PRO A 15 16.21 -23.64 -0.15
CA PRO A 15 16.55 -22.93 1.08
C PRO A 15 16.18 -21.45 0.91
N ARG A 16 15.24 -20.97 1.74
CA ARG A 16 14.87 -19.55 1.81
C ARG A 16 16.15 -18.72 1.99
N ARG A 17 16.45 -17.86 1.02
CA ARG A 17 17.61 -16.97 1.09
C ARG A 17 17.45 -16.04 2.29
N PRO A 18 18.52 -15.74 3.05
CA PRO A 18 18.42 -14.96 4.28
C PRO A 18 17.87 -13.57 3.98
N ARG A 19 16.67 -13.29 4.50
CA ARG A 19 16.00 -11.99 4.38
C ARG A 19 16.71 -10.94 5.27
N PRO A 20 16.70 -9.65 4.92
CA PRO A 20 17.19 -8.59 5.81
C PRO A 20 16.43 -8.54 7.14
N ASP A 21 17.05 -8.07 8.22
CA ASP A 21 16.43 -8.07 9.57
C ASP A 21 15.09 -7.33 9.65
N TYR A 22 14.93 -6.26 8.87
CA TYR A 22 13.67 -5.49 8.79
C TYR A 22 12.57 -6.17 7.95
N ALA A 23 12.88 -7.23 7.20
CA ALA A 23 11.90 -8.00 6.44
C ALA A 23 11.14 -9.01 7.32
N ASN A 24 11.62 -9.28 8.54
CA ASN A 24 11.09 -10.35 9.37
C ASN A 24 9.87 -9.96 10.22
N ASN A 25 9.55 -8.68 10.40
CA ASN A 25 8.35 -8.23 11.13
C ASN A 25 7.97 -6.78 10.76
N GLY A 26 6.67 -6.47 10.81
CA GLY A 26 6.22 -5.08 10.96
C GLY A 26 6.51 -4.58 12.38
N PHE A 27 6.87 -3.30 12.52
CA PHE A 27 7.21 -2.71 13.82
C PHE A 27 6.25 -1.59 14.18
N ILE A 28 5.91 -1.52 15.46
CA ILE A 28 5.09 -0.46 16.04
C ILE A 28 6.03 0.49 16.76
N PHE A 29 5.87 1.79 16.51
CA PHE A 29 6.66 2.82 17.19
C PHE A 29 5.86 4.11 17.35
N ASN A 30 6.35 4.98 18.22
CA ASN A 30 5.71 6.26 18.51
C ASN A 30 6.39 7.39 17.72
N ILE A 31 5.59 8.25 17.11
CA ILE A 31 6.01 9.52 16.55
C ILE A 31 5.27 10.63 17.31
N GLY A 32 6.00 11.32 18.19
CA GLY A 32 5.40 12.25 19.14
C GLY A 32 4.38 11.53 20.04
N VAL A 33 3.11 11.91 19.93
CA VAL A 33 1.99 11.29 20.67
C VAL A 33 1.29 10.17 19.90
N ASN A 34 1.64 9.95 18.63
CA ASN A 34 0.92 9.03 17.75
C ASN A 34 1.64 7.67 17.65
N ILE A 35 0.87 6.60 17.77
CA ILE A 35 1.34 5.24 17.47
C ILE A 35 1.23 5.00 15.95
N VAL A 36 2.32 4.52 15.35
CA VAL A 36 2.41 4.17 13.92
C VAL A 36 2.84 2.72 13.79
N ILE A 37 2.22 2.00 12.85
CA ILE A 37 2.64 0.67 12.44
C ILE A 37 3.34 0.80 11.09
N GLN A 38 4.58 0.32 11.04
CA GLN A 38 5.30 0.10 9.79
C GLN A 38 5.09 -1.35 9.40
N SER A 39 4.07 -1.57 8.58
CA SER A 39 3.86 -2.81 7.85
C SER A 39 4.86 -2.89 6.71
N ASN A 40 5.41 -4.09 6.51
CA ASN A 40 6.32 -4.35 5.42
C ASN A 40 5.54 -5.06 4.28
N ASP A 41 5.85 -4.72 3.03
CA ASP A 41 5.16 -5.31 1.88
C ASP A 41 5.74 -6.68 1.49
N PHE A 42 6.84 -7.13 2.12
CA PHE A 42 7.63 -8.30 1.68
C PHE A 42 6.75 -9.53 1.42
N ASP A 43 5.97 -9.95 2.43
CA ASP A 43 5.14 -11.15 2.35
C ASP A 43 3.99 -11.07 1.35
N ARG A 44 3.73 -9.89 0.76
CA ARG A 44 2.72 -9.71 -0.29
C ARG A 44 3.34 -9.55 -1.69
N LEU A 45 4.61 -9.15 -1.77
CA LEU A 45 5.30 -8.93 -3.05
C LEU A 45 5.95 -10.19 -3.62
N THR A 46 6.20 -11.19 -2.78
CA THR A 46 6.92 -12.41 -3.14
C THR A 46 6.04 -13.64 -2.98
N ASP A 47 6.05 -14.50 -3.97
CA ASP A 47 5.71 -15.92 -3.81
C ASP A 47 7.01 -16.72 -3.64
N ASP A 48 7.30 -17.18 -2.42
CA ASP A 48 8.54 -17.92 -2.13
C ASP A 48 8.66 -19.25 -2.92
N GLU A 49 7.54 -19.79 -3.43
CA GLU A 49 7.51 -21.03 -4.21
C GLU A 49 7.83 -20.79 -5.70
N GLU A 50 7.39 -19.65 -6.24
CA GLU A 50 7.49 -19.33 -7.67
C GLU A 50 8.60 -18.32 -8.02
N ASP A 51 8.82 -17.31 -7.17
CA ASP A 51 9.70 -16.19 -7.46
C ASP A 51 11.18 -16.48 -7.12
N ASP A 52 12.10 -15.94 -7.93
CA ASP A 52 13.52 -15.87 -7.56
C ASP A 52 13.84 -14.50 -6.95
N VAL A 53 14.22 -14.51 -5.67
CA VAL A 53 14.47 -13.28 -4.90
C VAL A 53 15.97 -13.11 -4.62
N GLU A 54 16.53 -11.99 -5.04
CA GLU A 54 17.92 -11.61 -4.83
C GLU A 54 18.04 -10.37 -3.94
N TYR A 55 19.02 -10.39 -3.03
CA TYR A 55 19.35 -9.25 -2.18
C TYR A 55 20.80 -8.83 -2.39
N GLN A 56 21.00 -7.54 -2.65
CA GLN A 56 22.32 -6.92 -2.82
C GLN A 56 22.46 -5.77 -1.83
N ARG A 57 23.54 -5.79 -1.02
CA ARG A 57 23.92 -4.64 -0.19
C ARG A 57 24.55 -3.56 -1.06
N LEU A 58 24.09 -2.33 -0.88
CA LEU A 58 24.60 -1.12 -1.54
C LEU A 58 25.32 -0.24 -0.51
N SER A 59 25.90 0.88 -0.97
CA SER A 59 26.50 1.89 -0.08
C SER A 59 25.47 2.48 0.90
N ASN A 60 25.96 3.03 2.01
CA ASN A 60 25.18 3.71 3.06
C ASN A 60 24.15 2.79 3.77
N GLY A 61 24.37 1.48 3.76
CA GLY A 61 23.47 0.51 4.40
C GLY A 61 22.18 0.26 3.62
N ARG A 62 22.09 0.75 2.37
CA ARG A 62 20.98 0.47 1.47
C ARG A 62 20.99 -0.98 1.01
N ILE A 63 19.82 -1.50 0.67
CA ILE A 63 19.64 -2.84 0.14
C ILE A 63 18.78 -2.78 -1.11
N LYS A 64 19.23 -3.45 -2.16
CA LYS A 64 18.48 -3.72 -3.38
C LYS A 64 17.91 -5.12 -3.30
N GLU A 65 16.59 -5.22 -3.38
CA GLU A 65 15.83 -6.45 -3.58
C GLU A 65 15.46 -6.54 -5.06
N THR A 66 15.63 -7.71 -5.66
CA THR A 66 15.18 -8.03 -7.02
C THR A 66 14.34 -9.30 -6.95
N ILE A 67 13.06 -9.17 -7.24
CA ILE A 67 12.10 -10.29 -7.33
C ILE A 67 11.91 -10.58 -8.81
N THR A 68 12.31 -11.75 -9.28
CA THR A 68 12.12 -12.18 -10.67
C THR A 68 11.00 -13.20 -10.73
N ARG A 69 9.90 -12.83 -11.40
CA ARG A 69 8.72 -13.68 -11.60
C ARG A 69 8.95 -14.71 -12.72
N PRO A 70 8.22 -15.84 -12.72
CA PRO A 70 8.32 -16.85 -13.79
C PRO A 70 8.10 -16.32 -15.21
N ASN A 71 7.29 -15.26 -15.35
CA ASN A 71 7.02 -14.61 -16.63
C ASN A 71 8.12 -13.64 -17.09
N GLY A 72 9.23 -13.52 -16.36
CA GLY A 72 10.37 -12.65 -16.67
C GLY A 72 10.22 -11.20 -16.21
N VAL A 73 9.09 -10.83 -15.59
CA VAL A 73 8.95 -9.51 -14.94
C VAL A 73 9.86 -9.45 -13.72
N GLN A 74 10.57 -8.34 -13.54
CA GLN A 74 11.36 -8.08 -12.36
C GLN A 74 10.80 -6.90 -11.55
N ILE A 75 10.68 -7.08 -10.24
CA ILE A 75 10.41 -6.00 -9.30
C ILE A 75 11.70 -5.68 -8.56
N VAL A 76 12.22 -4.47 -8.79
CA VAL A 76 13.45 -3.98 -8.16
C VAL A 76 13.09 -2.94 -7.12
N THR A 77 13.37 -3.24 -5.84
CA THR A 77 13.13 -2.31 -4.73
C THR A 77 14.45 -1.96 -4.06
N ILE A 78 14.80 -0.67 -4.00
CA ILE A 78 15.92 -0.14 -3.22
C ILE A 78 15.35 0.45 -1.93
N ARG A 79 15.85 -0.03 -0.80
CA ARG A 79 15.48 0.43 0.54
C ARG A 79 16.68 1.04 1.24
N ASN A 80 16.43 2.06 2.06
CA ASN A 80 17.43 2.57 2.99
C ASN A 80 17.64 1.61 4.16
N ARG A 81 18.58 1.94 5.05
CA ARG A 81 18.92 1.12 6.22
C ARG A 81 17.77 0.93 7.23
N TRP A 82 16.70 1.72 7.11
CA TRP A 82 15.48 1.66 7.93
C TRP A 82 14.32 0.91 7.25
N GLY A 83 14.56 0.40 6.03
CA GLY A 83 13.56 -0.33 5.26
C GLY A 83 12.59 0.55 4.45
N GLU A 84 12.74 1.88 4.49
CA GLU A 84 11.92 2.79 3.68
C GLU A 84 12.27 2.63 2.20
N VAL A 85 11.25 2.65 1.34
CA VAL A 85 11.42 2.50 -0.11
C VAL A 85 11.95 3.81 -0.69
N LEU A 86 13.19 3.78 -1.21
CA LEU A 86 13.79 4.90 -1.95
C LEU A 86 13.45 4.82 -3.43
N LYS A 87 13.47 3.61 -4.00
CA LYS A 87 13.08 3.37 -5.39
C LYS A 87 12.35 2.04 -5.49
N ARG A 88 11.24 1.99 -6.22
CA ARG A 88 10.60 0.75 -6.65
C ARG A 88 10.36 0.81 -8.14
N SER A 89 10.73 -0.24 -8.85
CA SER A 89 10.59 -0.29 -10.30
C SER A 89 10.11 -1.67 -10.75
N ARG A 90 9.26 -1.66 -11.77
CA ARG A 90 8.82 -2.85 -12.48
C ARG A 90 9.51 -2.87 -13.84
N ILE A 91 10.27 -3.93 -14.10
CA ILE A 91 10.97 -4.13 -15.35
C ILE A 91 10.27 -5.27 -16.10
N THR A 92 9.78 -4.99 -17.30
CA THR A 92 9.12 -6.00 -18.14
C THR A 92 10.14 -6.92 -18.82
N PRO A 93 9.72 -8.08 -19.37
CA PRO A 93 10.63 -9.03 -20.01
C PRO A 93 11.41 -8.46 -21.21
N ASP A 94 10.87 -7.44 -21.88
CA ASP A 94 11.53 -6.68 -22.96
C ASP A 94 12.51 -5.60 -22.45
N GLY A 95 12.68 -5.47 -21.14
CA GLY A 95 13.64 -4.57 -20.49
C GLY A 95 13.12 -3.16 -20.24
N ARG A 96 11.83 -2.88 -20.45
CA ARG A 96 11.25 -1.57 -20.16
C ARG A 96 11.05 -1.39 -18.65
N GLU A 97 11.62 -0.33 -18.09
CA GLU A 97 11.51 0.02 -16.67
C GLU A 97 10.37 1.02 -16.45
N TYR A 98 9.48 0.71 -15.51
CA TYR A 98 8.46 1.61 -14.99
C TYR A 98 8.78 1.94 -13.54
N ILE A 99 8.93 3.22 -13.21
CA ILE A 99 9.32 3.68 -11.87
C ILE A 99 8.06 3.97 -11.06
N LEU A 100 7.70 3.03 -10.18
CA LEU A 100 6.49 3.10 -9.34
C LEU A 100 6.66 4.10 -8.19
N ALA A 101 7.87 4.17 -7.64
CA ALA A 101 8.23 5.12 -6.59
C ALA A 101 9.70 5.52 -6.74
N TYR A 102 10.00 6.79 -6.53
CA TYR A 102 11.36 7.30 -6.54
C TYR A 102 11.49 8.47 -5.58
N TYR A 103 12.57 8.46 -4.82
CA TYR A 103 12.94 9.52 -3.90
C TYR A 103 14.48 9.56 -3.82
N ASP A 104 15.05 10.76 -3.99
CA ASP A 104 16.48 10.96 -3.85
C ASP A 104 16.84 11.21 -2.37
N GLU A 105 17.74 10.40 -1.83
CA GLU A 105 18.13 10.47 -0.42
C GLU A 105 18.99 11.72 -0.14
N ASP A 106 19.72 12.20 -1.14
CA ASP A 106 20.57 13.38 -1.08
C ASP A 106 19.76 14.67 -0.79
N ASP A 107 18.45 14.67 -1.05
CA ASP A 107 17.55 15.81 -0.78
C ASP A 107 17.29 16.05 0.73
N ARG A 108 17.58 15.09 1.62
CA ARG A 108 17.30 15.20 3.07
C ARG A 108 18.37 14.54 3.97
N GLU A 109 19.65 14.64 3.60
CA GLU A 109 20.76 13.94 4.28
C GLU A 109 20.91 14.24 5.79
N ASP A 110 20.39 15.33 6.34
CA ASP A 110 20.81 15.79 7.68
C ASP A 110 19.91 15.45 8.89
N ASP A 111 18.64 15.03 8.73
CA ASP A 111 17.69 15.01 9.88
C ASP A 111 16.99 13.68 10.22
N ARG A 112 17.11 12.61 9.40
CA ARG A 112 16.40 11.32 9.67
C ARG A 112 17.17 10.37 10.60
N GLU A 113 17.76 10.89 11.67
CA GLU A 113 18.22 10.02 12.76
C GLU A 113 17.00 9.32 13.41
N PHE A 114 17.19 8.09 13.92
CA PHE A 114 16.13 7.32 14.56
C PHE A 114 15.41 8.17 15.64
N GLY A 115 14.15 8.54 15.39
CA GLY A 115 13.33 9.36 16.29
C GLY A 115 13.09 10.82 15.87
N ASN A 116 13.75 11.32 14.82
CA ASN A 116 13.62 12.69 14.33
C ASN A 116 12.81 12.83 13.04
N TRP A 117 12.01 11.82 12.65
CA TRP A 117 11.10 11.98 11.50
C TRP A 117 10.17 13.18 11.74
N ARG A 118 10.33 14.21 10.90
CA ARG A 118 9.45 15.38 10.84
C ARG A 118 8.44 15.15 9.74
N ASP A 119 7.15 15.27 10.08
CA ASP A 119 6.08 15.19 9.08
C ASP A 119 6.30 16.29 8.02
N PRO A 120 6.57 15.93 6.75
CA PRO A 120 6.77 16.93 5.68
C PRO A 120 5.51 17.76 5.43
N GLY A 121 4.34 17.26 5.82
CA GLY A 121 3.09 17.98 5.80
C GLY A 121 3.01 19.13 6.80
N ASN A 122 3.88 19.18 7.82
CA ASN A 122 3.91 20.31 8.78
C ASN A 122 4.32 21.63 8.11
N ASP A 123 5.06 21.56 7.02
CA ASP A 123 5.50 22.74 6.26
C ASP A 123 4.49 23.14 5.16
N LEU A 124 3.39 22.40 5.04
CA LEU A 124 2.29 22.70 4.13
C LEU A 124 1.21 23.53 4.82
N PRO A 125 0.62 24.54 4.13
CA PRO A 125 -0.54 25.23 4.66
C PRO A 125 -1.71 24.26 4.80
N PRO A 126 -2.70 24.56 5.66
CA PRO A 126 -3.92 23.75 5.76
C PRO A 126 -4.57 23.56 4.39
N LEU A 127 -5.06 22.34 4.10
CA LEU A 127 -5.75 22.06 2.85
C LEU A 127 -6.97 22.96 2.70
N ARG A 128 -7.11 23.58 1.53
CA ARG A 128 -8.28 24.35 1.15
C ARG A 128 -8.94 23.69 -0.06
N LEU A 129 -10.00 22.94 0.17
CA LEU A 129 -10.78 22.33 -0.90
C LEU A 129 -11.48 23.42 -1.72
N THR A 130 -11.12 23.53 -3.00
CA THR A 130 -11.75 24.41 -3.98
C THR A 130 -12.79 23.70 -4.84
N ILE A 131 -12.96 22.39 -4.60
CA ILE A 131 -13.91 21.53 -5.29
C ILE A 131 -15.02 21.05 -4.33
N PRO A 132 -16.21 20.68 -4.85
CA PRO A 132 -17.24 20.00 -4.07
C PRO A 132 -16.75 18.74 -3.34
N VAL A 133 -17.32 18.44 -2.17
CA VAL A 133 -16.95 17.26 -1.36
C VAL A 133 -17.13 15.94 -2.12
N ARG A 134 -18.19 15.83 -2.94
CA ARG A 134 -18.43 14.66 -3.82
C ARG A 134 -17.33 14.43 -4.86
N ASP A 135 -16.58 15.48 -5.20
CA ASP A 135 -15.46 15.38 -6.12
C ASP A 135 -14.17 15.04 -5.34
N TYR A 136 -14.14 15.21 -4.02
CA TYR A 136 -13.00 14.83 -3.17
C TYR A 136 -13.11 13.39 -2.62
N ILE A 137 -14.35 12.94 -2.32
CA ILE A 137 -14.64 11.62 -1.77
C ILE A 137 -15.73 10.95 -2.61
N LEU A 138 -15.44 9.75 -3.13
CA LEU A 138 -16.39 8.89 -3.84
C LEU A 138 -16.72 7.66 -2.99
N ASP A 139 -17.97 7.21 -3.01
CA ASP A 139 -18.38 5.92 -2.44
C ASP A 139 -18.63 4.92 -3.58
N ALA A 140 -17.79 3.88 -3.65
CA ALA A 140 -17.82 2.90 -4.74
C ALA A 140 -19.07 2.00 -4.73
N ASP A 141 -19.78 1.88 -3.61
CA ASP A 141 -20.98 1.03 -3.51
C ASP A 141 -22.11 1.59 -4.38
N VAL A 142 -22.29 2.92 -4.33
CA VAL A 142 -23.39 3.64 -5.01
C VAL A 142 -22.99 4.24 -6.35
N SER A 143 -21.71 4.20 -6.72
CA SER A 143 -21.20 4.73 -8.00
C SER A 143 -21.10 3.61 -9.04
N ASP A 144 -21.22 3.94 -10.32
CA ASP A 144 -20.92 2.97 -11.39
C ASP A 144 -19.40 2.86 -11.66
N GLU A 145 -19.01 1.93 -12.54
CA GLU A 145 -17.61 1.65 -12.83
C GLU A 145 -16.91 2.80 -13.56
N ASP A 146 -17.60 3.44 -14.51
CA ASP A 146 -17.09 4.58 -15.27
C ASP A 146 -16.85 5.79 -14.35
N GLU A 147 -17.73 6.02 -13.37
CA GLU A 147 -17.57 7.04 -12.34
C GLU A 147 -16.34 6.78 -11.44
N VAL A 148 -16.12 5.53 -11.03
CA VAL A 148 -14.96 5.13 -10.21
C VAL A 148 -13.66 5.32 -10.98
N GLU A 149 -13.60 4.90 -12.24
CA GLU A 149 -12.44 5.09 -13.10
C GLU A 149 -12.16 6.57 -13.34
N LEU A 150 -13.17 7.34 -13.75
CA LEU A 150 -13.04 8.77 -13.99
C LEU A 150 -12.53 9.50 -12.74
N PHE A 151 -12.99 9.09 -11.55
CA PHE A 151 -12.56 9.65 -10.29
C PHE A 151 -11.09 9.36 -9.98
N PHE A 152 -10.61 8.13 -10.21
CA PHE A 152 -9.20 7.78 -10.06
C PHE A 152 -8.29 8.57 -10.99
N ARG A 153 -8.74 8.84 -12.23
CA ARG A 153 -8.00 9.62 -13.24
C ARG A 153 -7.83 11.09 -12.89
N GLN A 154 -8.64 11.61 -11.95
CA GLN A 154 -8.56 13.01 -11.59
C GLN A 154 -7.21 13.35 -10.95
N PRO A 155 -6.70 14.57 -11.20
CA PRO A 155 -5.47 15.02 -10.56
C PRO A 155 -5.68 15.22 -9.04
N PRO A 156 -4.57 15.33 -8.28
CA PRO A 156 -4.58 15.84 -6.91
C PRO A 156 -5.39 17.14 -6.78
N VAL A 157 -5.97 17.37 -5.60
CA VAL A 157 -6.84 18.54 -5.32
C VAL A 157 -6.06 19.81 -4.99
N GLU A 158 -4.74 19.70 -4.94
CA GLU A 158 -3.79 20.82 -4.86
C GLU A 158 -2.53 20.47 -5.65
N GLN A 159 -1.68 21.46 -5.91
CA GLN A 159 -0.42 21.22 -6.61
C GLN A 159 0.58 20.50 -5.69
N VAL A 160 1.14 19.39 -6.19
CA VAL A 160 2.21 18.65 -5.52
C VAL A 160 3.49 19.49 -5.62
N ARG A 161 4.11 19.77 -4.47
CA ARG A 161 5.29 20.67 -4.37
C ARG A 161 6.61 19.96 -4.61
N GLU A 162 6.68 18.69 -4.24
CA GLU A 162 7.86 17.83 -4.32
C GLU A 162 7.38 16.36 -4.33
N ILE A 163 8.28 15.45 -4.69
CA ILE A 163 8.04 14.00 -4.53
C ILE A 163 8.38 13.56 -3.12
N TYR A 164 7.60 12.64 -2.58
CA TYR A 164 7.70 12.11 -1.24
C TYR A 164 7.98 10.60 -1.27
N THR A 165 8.56 10.07 -0.21
CA THR A 165 8.64 8.60 -0.06
C THR A 165 7.25 8.01 0.17
N ILE A 166 7.06 6.72 -0.12
CA ILE A 166 5.84 5.99 0.27
C ILE A 166 5.60 6.12 1.79
N GLU A 167 6.67 6.06 2.58
CA GLU A 167 6.60 6.16 4.04
C GLU A 167 6.16 7.55 4.51
N ASP A 168 6.61 8.63 3.86
CA ASP A 168 6.13 9.99 4.13
C ASP A 168 4.63 10.08 3.87
N VAL A 169 4.14 9.53 2.75
CA VAL A 169 2.71 9.52 2.42
C VAL A 169 1.93 8.68 3.43
N LYS A 170 2.41 7.49 3.83
CA LYS A 170 1.77 6.65 4.88
C LYS A 170 1.68 7.37 6.22
N LYS A 171 2.68 8.17 6.59
CA LYS A 171 2.73 8.84 7.91
C LYS A 171 2.00 10.20 7.92
N SER A 172 2.04 10.95 6.83
CA SER A 172 1.49 12.32 6.76
C SER A 172 0.04 12.38 6.27
N ALA A 173 -0.90 12.65 7.18
CA ALA A 173 -2.30 12.86 6.80
C ALA A 173 -2.44 14.03 5.82
N ARG A 174 -1.66 15.10 6.05
CA ARG A 174 -1.68 16.30 5.21
C ARG A 174 -1.26 16.01 3.77
N LEU A 175 -0.27 15.14 3.55
CA LEU A 175 0.08 14.69 2.20
C LEU A 175 -1.05 13.88 1.57
N ARG A 176 -1.64 12.94 2.31
CA ARG A 176 -2.74 12.11 1.79
C ARG A 176 -3.98 12.92 1.48
N ASP A 177 -4.22 14.01 2.19
CA ASP A 177 -5.36 14.90 1.94
C ASP A 177 -5.24 15.66 0.60
N SER A 178 -4.04 15.75 0.01
CA SER A 178 -3.84 16.35 -1.31
C SER A 178 -4.39 15.52 -2.47
N VAL A 179 -4.71 14.24 -2.24
CA VAL A 179 -5.27 13.32 -3.24
C VAL A 179 -6.67 12.86 -2.86
N ARG A 180 -7.48 12.58 -3.89
CA ARG A 180 -8.87 12.15 -3.75
C ARG A 180 -8.96 10.78 -3.08
N ARG A 181 -10.10 10.51 -2.43
CA ARG A 181 -10.34 9.29 -1.64
C ARG A 181 -11.55 8.53 -2.17
N ILE A 182 -11.38 7.24 -2.47
CA ILE A 182 -12.49 6.33 -2.73
C ILE A 182 -12.77 5.53 -1.47
N GLU A 183 -14.01 5.52 -1.00
CA GLU A 183 -14.45 4.63 0.08
C GLU A 183 -15.05 3.36 -0.53
N ILE A 184 -14.60 2.20 -0.06
CA ILE A 184 -15.15 0.91 -0.45
C ILE A 184 -16.41 0.68 0.39
N GLY A 185 -17.53 1.30 0.02
CA GLY A 185 -18.81 1.06 0.64
C GLY A 185 -19.22 -0.42 0.53
N GLY A 186 -20.17 -0.86 1.36
CA GLY A 186 -20.66 -2.26 1.36
C GLY A 186 -19.67 -3.32 1.88
N LEU A 187 -18.40 -2.97 2.10
CA LEU A 187 -17.41 -3.85 2.69
C LEU A 187 -17.48 -3.80 4.22
N THR A 188 -17.87 -4.92 4.84
CA THR A 188 -17.94 -5.02 6.30
C THR A 188 -16.97 -6.05 6.81
N PHE A 189 -16.34 -5.74 7.95
CA PHE A 189 -15.57 -6.71 8.71
C PHE A 189 -16.34 -7.03 9.99
N ASP A 190 -16.33 -8.31 10.37
CA ASP A 190 -16.82 -8.70 11.68
C ASP A 190 -16.01 -7.99 12.78
N SER A 191 -16.63 -7.81 13.94
CA SER A 191 -15.99 -7.13 15.08
C SER A 191 -14.71 -7.89 15.47
N GLY A 192 -13.59 -7.17 15.56
CA GLY A 192 -12.28 -7.77 15.85
C GLY A 192 -11.68 -8.62 14.73
N ALA A 193 -12.31 -8.70 13.55
CA ALA A 193 -11.82 -9.50 12.43
C ALA A 193 -11.22 -8.65 11.29
N ALA A 194 -10.25 -9.25 10.60
CA ALA A 194 -9.67 -8.73 9.35
C ALA A 194 -10.11 -9.52 8.11
N THR A 195 -10.84 -10.62 8.29
CA THR A 195 -11.37 -11.44 7.19
C THR A 195 -12.67 -10.88 6.64
N ILE A 196 -12.87 -11.03 5.33
CA ILE A 196 -14.07 -10.60 4.60
C ILE A 196 -14.80 -11.84 4.10
N ALA A 197 -16.15 -11.83 4.11
CA ALA A 197 -16.93 -12.91 3.54
C ALA A 197 -16.76 -12.97 2.00
N ARG A 198 -16.68 -14.18 1.42
CA ARG A 198 -16.52 -14.33 -0.05
C ARG A 198 -17.59 -13.58 -0.86
N SER A 199 -18.81 -13.49 -0.33
CA SER A 199 -19.92 -12.74 -0.95
C SER A 199 -19.63 -11.24 -1.11
N GLN A 200 -18.70 -10.69 -0.32
CA GLN A 200 -18.33 -9.28 -0.36
C GLN A 200 -17.11 -9.00 -1.24
N VAL A 201 -16.41 -10.03 -1.73
CA VAL A 201 -15.27 -9.85 -2.66
C VAL A 201 -15.73 -9.05 -3.88
N GLY A 202 -16.94 -9.34 -4.39
CA GLY A 202 -17.55 -8.61 -5.50
C GLY A 202 -17.69 -7.09 -5.30
N ALA A 203 -17.70 -6.59 -4.06
CA ALA A 203 -17.74 -5.15 -3.78
C ALA A 203 -16.46 -4.42 -4.24
N LEU A 204 -15.35 -5.15 -4.42
CA LEU A 204 -14.09 -4.59 -4.91
C LEU A 204 -14.00 -4.55 -6.44
N SER A 205 -14.91 -5.19 -7.17
CA SER A 205 -14.82 -5.36 -8.63
C SER A 205 -14.67 -4.04 -9.40
N LYS A 206 -15.58 -3.08 -9.19
CA LYS A 206 -15.54 -1.76 -9.86
C LYS A 206 -14.21 -1.05 -9.63
N VAL A 207 -13.71 -1.11 -8.40
CA VAL A 207 -12.47 -0.45 -8.01
C VAL A 207 -11.25 -1.16 -8.58
N ALA A 208 -11.26 -2.49 -8.60
CA ALA A 208 -10.19 -3.28 -9.19
C ALA A 208 -10.11 -3.08 -10.70
N ASN A 209 -11.24 -3.12 -11.41
CA ASN A 209 -11.28 -2.87 -12.85
C ASN A 209 -10.77 -1.46 -13.19
N ALA A 210 -11.21 -0.44 -12.43
CA ALA A 210 -10.72 0.92 -12.60
C ALA A 210 -9.20 1.02 -12.36
N MET A 211 -8.65 0.34 -11.35
CA MET A 211 -7.20 0.28 -11.14
C MET A 211 -6.47 -0.36 -12.33
N LEU A 212 -7.00 -1.46 -12.86
CA LEU A 212 -6.43 -2.14 -14.02
C LEU A 212 -6.45 -1.25 -15.26
N ALA A 213 -7.56 -0.54 -15.53
CA ALA A 213 -7.63 0.42 -16.63
C ALA A 213 -6.59 1.54 -16.49
N LEU A 214 -6.35 2.04 -15.28
CA LEU A 214 -5.28 2.99 -15.00
C LEU A 214 -3.88 2.39 -15.23
N LEU A 215 -3.68 1.12 -14.85
CA LEU A 215 -2.41 0.41 -15.00
C LEU A 215 -2.10 0.05 -16.45
N GLU A 216 -3.12 -0.16 -17.28
CA GLU A 216 -2.97 -0.31 -18.73
C GLU A 216 -2.39 0.95 -19.37
N ASP A 217 -2.86 2.13 -18.96
CA ASP A 217 -2.34 3.42 -19.43
C ASP A 217 -0.97 3.76 -18.83
N ASN A 218 -0.80 3.49 -17.54
CA ASN A 218 0.43 3.79 -16.82
C ASN A 218 0.77 2.66 -15.83
N PRO A 219 1.68 1.74 -16.17
CA PRO A 219 2.08 0.65 -15.28
C PRO A 219 2.75 1.09 -13.97
N ALA A 220 3.10 2.37 -13.82
CA ALA A 220 3.64 2.95 -12.59
C ALA A 220 2.56 3.44 -11.60
N GLU A 221 1.27 3.26 -11.90
CA GLU A 221 0.19 3.67 -10.99
C GLU A 221 0.27 2.94 -9.64
N THR A 222 0.19 3.67 -8.54
CA THR A 222 0.38 3.17 -7.19
C THR A 222 -0.76 3.64 -6.30
N PHE A 223 -1.35 2.71 -5.57
CA PHE A 223 -2.55 2.91 -4.77
C PHE A 223 -2.27 2.61 -3.30
N LEU A 224 -2.67 3.53 -2.42
CA LEU A 224 -2.66 3.34 -0.98
C LEU A 224 -4.04 2.89 -0.50
N ILE A 225 -4.07 1.75 0.18
CA ILE A 225 -5.24 1.16 0.83
C ILE A 225 -5.15 1.49 2.33
N GLU A 226 -6.13 2.23 2.81
CA GLU A 226 -6.23 2.70 4.18
C GLU A 226 -7.28 1.89 4.95
N GLY A 227 -6.88 1.29 6.06
CA GLY A 227 -7.79 0.62 6.98
C GLY A 227 -8.13 1.49 8.19
N HIS A 228 -9.40 1.45 8.63
CA HIS A 228 -9.88 2.17 9.80
C HIS A 228 -10.75 1.28 10.72
N THR A 229 -10.78 1.64 12.00
CA THR A 229 -11.66 1.05 13.02
C THR A 229 -12.61 2.09 13.59
N ASP A 230 -13.61 1.64 14.36
CA ASP A 230 -14.29 2.52 15.30
C ASP A 230 -13.39 2.80 16.53
N ALA A 231 -13.89 3.61 17.45
CA ALA A 231 -13.17 4.04 18.65
C ALA A 231 -13.25 3.02 19.81
N VAL A 232 -13.82 1.84 19.56
CA VAL A 232 -13.97 0.83 20.62
C VAL A 232 -12.69 0.02 20.69
N GLY A 233 -12.09 -0.02 21.89
CA GLY A 233 -10.85 -0.74 22.12
C GLY A 233 -9.75 0.22 22.58
N GLY A 234 -8.50 -0.13 22.30
CA GLY A 234 -7.36 0.75 22.52
C GLY A 234 -6.65 1.03 21.20
N ASP A 235 -5.95 2.16 21.14
CA ASP A 235 -5.24 2.65 19.94
C ASP A 235 -4.39 1.56 19.28
N GLN A 236 -3.61 0.83 20.08
CA GLN A 236 -2.70 -0.20 19.58
C GLN A 236 -3.42 -1.39 18.91
N PRO A 237 -4.37 -2.07 19.59
CA PRO A 237 -5.16 -3.12 18.95
C PRO A 237 -5.94 -2.62 17.73
N ASN A 238 -6.49 -1.40 17.78
CA ASN A 238 -7.20 -0.81 16.65
C ASN A 238 -6.28 -0.54 15.46
N LEU A 239 -5.05 -0.10 15.72
CA LEU A 239 -4.02 0.06 14.70
C LEU A 239 -3.67 -1.26 14.02
N ILE A 240 -3.39 -2.32 14.79
CA ILE A 240 -3.08 -3.66 14.26
C ILE A 240 -4.26 -4.20 13.44
N LEU A 241 -5.48 -4.08 13.97
CA LEU A 241 -6.68 -4.56 13.28
C LEU A 241 -6.90 -3.83 11.96
N SER A 242 -6.77 -2.51 11.96
CA SER A 242 -6.92 -1.71 10.75
C SER A 242 -5.88 -2.04 9.68
N ASP A 243 -4.64 -2.35 10.09
CA ASP A 243 -3.55 -2.70 9.18
C ASP A 243 -3.76 -4.08 8.56
N ALA A 244 -4.21 -5.04 9.37
CA ALA A 244 -4.63 -6.35 8.90
C ALA A 244 -5.77 -6.23 7.87
N ARG A 245 -6.78 -5.37 8.12
CA ARG A 245 -7.89 -5.13 7.17
C ARG A 245 -7.42 -4.57 5.84
N ALA A 246 -6.54 -3.54 5.87
CA ALA A 246 -5.98 -2.96 4.66
C ALA A 246 -5.17 -4.02 3.86
N THR A 247 -4.37 -4.82 4.57
CA THR A 247 -3.59 -5.91 3.98
C THR A 247 -4.48 -6.99 3.37
N THR A 248 -5.58 -7.36 4.02
CA THR A 248 -6.55 -8.32 3.47
C THR A 248 -7.17 -7.78 2.18
N VAL A 249 -7.54 -6.51 2.12
CA VAL A 249 -8.07 -5.91 0.87
C VAL A 249 -7.00 -5.91 -0.23
N ALA A 250 -5.76 -5.56 0.10
CA ALA A 250 -4.65 -5.61 -0.86
C ALA A 250 -4.45 -7.02 -1.45
N ARG A 251 -4.50 -8.06 -0.59
CA ARG A 251 -4.43 -9.46 -1.02
C ARG A 251 -5.61 -9.84 -1.89
N ILE A 252 -6.84 -9.46 -1.53
CA ILE A 252 -8.01 -9.76 -2.38
C ILE A 252 -7.89 -9.11 -3.77
N LEU A 253 -7.45 -7.86 -3.84
CA LEU A 253 -7.22 -7.16 -5.11
C LEU A 253 -6.14 -7.86 -5.96
N THR A 254 -5.12 -8.42 -5.31
CA THR A 254 -4.06 -9.18 -6.00
C THR A 254 -4.57 -10.55 -6.45
N ASP A 255 -5.10 -11.36 -5.52
CA ASP A 255 -5.38 -12.78 -5.72
C ASP A 255 -6.65 -13.04 -6.55
N PHE A 256 -7.65 -12.15 -6.49
CA PHE A 256 -8.95 -12.34 -7.17
C PHE A 256 -9.15 -11.44 -8.38
N TYR A 257 -8.39 -10.34 -8.47
CA TYR A 257 -8.55 -9.34 -9.52
C TYR A 257 -7.24 -9.03 -10.27
N ASP A 258 -6.15 -9.73 -9.95
CA ASP A 258 -4.86 -9.60 -10.63
C ASP A 258 -4.26 -8.18 -10.61
N VAL A 259 -4.67 -7.34 -9.65
CA VAL A 259 -4.03 -6.03 -9.44
C VAL A 259 -2.62 -6.28 -8.93
N PRO A 260 -1.54 -5.85 -9.62
CA PRO A 260 -0.20 -6.26 -9.26
C PRO A 260 0.18 -5.76 -7.87
N ALA A 261 0.71 -6.65 -7.04
CA ALA A 261 1.02 -6.36 -5.65
C ALA A 261 2.00 -5.18 -5.49
N GLU A 262 2.95 -5.00 -6.41
CA GLU A 262 3.93 -3.91 -6.39
C GLU A 262 3.29 -2.51 -6.49
N ASN A 263 2.10 -2.43 -7.09
CA ASN A 263 1.30 -1.22 -7.30
C ASN A 263 0.36 -0.92 -6.12
N LEU A 264 0.26 -1.81 -5.13
CA LEU A 264 -0.57 -1.62 -3.94
C LEU A 264 0.32 -1.35 -2.71
N VAL A 265 -0.14 -0.47 -1.83
CA VAL A 265 0.45 -0.19 -0.52
C VAL A 265 -0.69 -0.29 0.50
N ALA A 266 -0.47 -0.97 1.62
CA ALA A 266 -1.47 -1.09 2.69
C ALA A 266 -1.01 -0.38 3.96
N GLN A 267 -1.93 0.31 4.65
CA GLN A 267 -1.67 0.94 5.94
C GLN A 267 -2.91 0.98 6.82
N GLY A 268 -2.76 0.52 8.06
CA GLY A 268 -3.74 0.74 9.11
C GLY A 268 -3.59 2.09 9.82
N TYR A 269 -4.71 2.75 10.11
CA TYR A 269 -4.73 3.98 10.91
C TYR A 269 -5.48 3.88 12.25
N GLY A 270 -6.12 2.76 12.51
CA GLY A 270 -6.97 2.55 13.68
C GLY A 270 -8.11 3.57 13.73
N GLU A 271 -8.34 4.11 14.92
CA GLU A 271 -9.39 5.08 15.21
C GLU A 271 -8.96 6.54 14.99
N ARG A 272 -7.70 6.80 14.58
CA ARG A 272 -7.16 8.17 14.47
C ARG A 272 -7.93 9.09 13.53
N PHE A 273 -8.59 8.52 12.52
CA PHE A 273 -9.34 9.26 11.50
C PHE A 273 -10.80 8.78 11.44
N LEU A 274 -11.54 8.95 12.54
CA LEU A 274 -12.97 8.66 12.58
C LEU A 274 -13.73 9.52 11.56
N LYS A 275 -14.60 8.87 10.77
CA LYS A 275 -15.57 9.54 9.89
C LYS A 275 -16.65 10.22 10.72
N VAL A 276 -17.14 9.53 11.74
CA VAL A 276 -18.09 10.02 12.74
C VAL A 276 -17.37 10.08 14.09
N LYS A 277 -17.24 11.29 14.66
CA LYS A 277 -16.52 11.51 15.93
C LYS A 277 -17.34 11.02 17.12
N THR A 278 -17.20 9.75 17.46
CA THR A 278 -17.87 9.09 18.59
C THR A 278 -16.97 8.01 19.18
N GLU A 279 -16.98 7.90 20.50
CA GLU A 279 -16.30 6.85 21.27
C GLU A 279 -17.06 5.50 21.23
N SER A 280 -18.25 5.48 20.63
CA SER A 280 -19.08 4.29 20.52
C SER A 280 -18.73 3.48 19.27
N ALA A 281 -19.15 2.20 19.26
CA ALA A 281 -19.09 1.38 18.06
C ALA A 281 -19.91 2.05 16.95
N GLU A 282 -19.26 2.36 15.84
CA GLU A 282 -19.86 3.08 14.72
C GLU A 282 -19.46 2.40 13.40
N PRO A 283 -20.39 1.69 12.75
CA PRO A 283 -20.13 1.00 11.49
C PRO A 283 -19.50 1.87 10.41
N LEU A 284 -19.87 3.15 10.31
CA LEU A 284 -19.30 4.07 9.31
C LEU A 284 -17.81 4.37 9.53
N ASN A 285 -17.29 4.11 10.73
CA ASN A 285 -15.86 4.24 11.03
C ASN A 285 -15.06 3.00 10.62
N ARG A 286 -15.68 1.81 10.61
CA ARG A 286 -15.08 0.55 10.15
C ARG A 286 -15.09 0.49 8.62
N ARG A 287 -14.17 1.22 8.00
CA ARG A 287 -14.11 1.40 6.54
C ARG A 287 -12.74 1.10 5.99
N VAL A 288 -12.71 0.84 4.68
CA VAL A 288 -11.49 0.86 3.87
C VAL A 288 -11.60 1.98 2.85
N ALA A 289 -10.53 2.72 2.67
CA ALA A 289 -10.42 3.75 1.66
C ALA A 289 -9.22 3.50 0.75
N ILE A 290 -9.28 4.01 -0.47
CA ILE A 290 -8.22 3.89 -1.45
C ILE A 290 -7.88 5.27 -2.01
N LYS A 291 -6.60 5.53 -2.14
CA LYS A 291 -6.04 6.77 -2.71
C LYS A 291 -5.04 6.41 -3.79
N ARG A 292 -5.13 7.05 -4.96
CA ARG A 292 -4.07 7.02 -5.97
C ARG A 292 -2.95 7.96 -5.53
N ILE A 293 -1.76 7.42 -5.25
CA ILE A 293 -0.64 8.17 -4.65
C ILE A 293 0.52 8.41 -5.62
N THR A 294 0.47 7.87 -6.85
CA THR A 294 1.50 8.10 -7.89
C THR A 294 1.93 9.56 -8.02
N PRO A 295 1.02 10.57 -8.07
CA PRO A 295 1.43 11.96 -8.19
C PRO A 295 2.30 12.47 -7.02
N LEU A 296 2.29 11.78 -5.88
CA LEU A 296 3.04 12.16 -4.67
C LEU A 296 4.40 11.47 -4.57
N ILE A 297 4.59 10.32 -5.22
CA ILE A 297 5.75 9.44 -4.96
C ILE A 297 6.62 9.17 -6.17
N THR A 298 6.18 9.61 -7.35
CA THR A 298 6.94 9.49 -8.58
C THR A 298 6.62 10.65 -9.49
N ILE A 299 7.59 11.06 -10.29
CA ILE A 299 7.34 11.97 -11.40
C ILE A 299 6.76 11.06 -12.47
N ALA A 300 5.43 11.07 -12.64
CA ALA A 300 4.80 10.28 -13.69
C ALA A 300 5.51 10.56 -15.02
N ASP A 301 6.04 9.53 -15.67
CA ASP A 301 6.56 9.63 -17.03
C ASP A 301 5.39 10.05 -17.92
N ARG A 302 5.26 11.35 -18.15
CA ARG A 302 4.33 11.90 -19.13
C ARG A 302 4.94 11.62 -20.50
N ASN A 303 4.74 10.41 -21.01
CA ASN A 303 4.91 10.11 -22.43
C ASN A 303 3.68 10.56 -23.22
#